data_AF-A0A377KC10-F1
#
_entry.id   AF-A0A377KC10-F1
#
_cell.length_a   1.000
_cell.length_b   1.000
_cell.length_c   1.000
_cell.angle_alpha   90.00
_cell.angle_beta   90.00
_cell.angle_gamma   90.00
#
_symmetry.space_group_name_H-M   'P 1'
#
loop_
_entity.id
_entity.type
_entity.pdbx_description
1 polymer ?
#
loop_
_entity_poly.entity_id
_entity_poly.type
_entity_poly.pdbx_seq_one_letter_code
_entity_poly.pdbx_strand_id
1 'polypeptide(L)'
;MTIKSTNHLTHIATFCALLYSNSALCAELVEYDHTFLMGKDASNIDLSRYTEGNPTLPGIYDVSVYVNDQPIMSQSIAFAVIEGKKNAQACITQKNLLQFHISSPDKNSEKAILLKRDEDLGDCLNLAEMIPQSSIRYDVNDQRLDIDVPQAWIMKNYQNYVDPSLWENGINAAMLSTTSMDITVKVQAEQMTVSTRHSTVG
;
A
#
# COMPACT_ATOMS: atom_id res chain seq x y z
N MET A 1 -24.70 -58.23 33.67
CA MET A 1 -23.77 -57.91 32.55
C MET A 1 -24.65 -57.93 31.31
N THR A 2 -25.09 -56.82 30.72
CA THR A 2 -24.30 -55.77 30.08
C THR A 2 -25.10 -54.47 29.96
N ILE A 3 -24.36 -53.38 29.78
CA ILE A 3 -24.70 -51.97 29.96
C ILE A 3 -25.04 -51.31 28.60
N LYS A 4 -26.11 -50.49 28.58
CA LYS A 4 -26.26 -49.18 27.89
C LYS A 4 -25.64 -49.02 26.48
N SER A 5 -26.46 -49.03 25.41
CA SER A 5 -26.04 -48.53 24.08
C SER A 5 -27.19 -48.27 23.10
N THR A 6 -28.16 -47.41 23.44
CA THR A 6 -29.26 -47.04 22.50
C THR A 6 -29.26 -45.57 22.09
N ASN A 7 -28.79 -44.65 22.95
CA ASN A 7 -28.71 -43.21 22.61
C ASN A 7 -27.50 -42.84 21.75
N HIS A 8 -26.42 -43.61 21.79
CA HIS A 8 -25.21 -43.33 20.99
C HIS A 8 -25.44 -43.62 19.50
N LEU A 9 -26.31 -44.59 19.19
CA LEU A 9 -26.63 -44.97 17.82
C LEU A 9 -27.53 -43.92 17.13
N THR A 10 -28.47 -43.34 17.87
CA THR A 10 -29.33 -42.25 17.37
C THR A 10 -28.54 -40.97 17.13
N HIS A 11 -27.59 -40.63 18.01
CA HIS A 11 -26.72 -39.48 17.83
C HIS A 11 -25.76 -39.62 16.64
N ILE A 12 -25.19 -40.81 16.41
CA ILE A 12 -24.37 -41.09 15.21
C ILE A 12 -25.20 -40.96 13.94
N ALA A 13 -26.42 -41.51 13.92
CA ALA A 13 -27.29 -41.43 12.74
C ALA A 13 -27.68 -39.97 12.40
N THR A 14 -27.97 -39.14 13.40
CA THR A 14 -28.22 -37.71 13.19
C THR A 14 -26.97 -36.94 12.75
N PHE A 15 -25.79 -37.33 13.22
CA PHE A 15 -24.53 -36.71 12.80
C PHE A 15 -24.17 -37.07 11.35
N CYS A 16 -24.44 -38.31 10.93
CA CYS A 16 -24.30 -38.73 9.54
C CYS A 16 -25.27 -37.99 8.61
N ALA A 17 -26.54 -37.80 9.00
CA ALA A 17 -27.51 -37.09 8.16
C ALA A 17 -27.14 -35.62 7.89
N LEU A 18 -26.46 -34.95 8.83
CA LEU A 18 -25.95 -33.59 8.65
C LEU A 18 -24.68 -33.53 7.79
N LEU A 19 -23.94 -34.64 7.65
CA LEU A 19 -22.75 -34.72 6.81
C LEU A 19 -23.06 -35.03 5.33
N TYR A 20 -24.30 -35.43 5.00
CA TYR A 20 -24.72 -35.75 3.62
C TYR A 20 -25.44 -34.61 2.88
N SER A 21 -25.69 -33.47 3.54
CA SER A 21 -26.14 -32.26 2.84
C SER A 21 -24.95 -31.64 2.09
N ASN A 22 -24.59 -32.23 0.95
CA ASN A 22 -23.81 -31.55 -0.07
C ASN A 22 -24.66 -30.39 -0.58
N SER A 23 -24.39 -29.18 -0.11
CA SER A 23 -24.80 -27.98 -0.81
C SER A 23 -24.17 -28.05 -2.21
N ALA A 24 -24.99 -28.37 -3.21
CA ALA A 24 -24.58 -28.27 -4.60
C ALA A 24 -24.32 -26.79 -4.88
N LEU A 25 -23.04 -26.41 -4.91
CA LEU A 25 -22.62 -25.11 -5.39
C LEU A 25 -22.80 -25.15 -6.91
N CYS A 26 -23.96 -24.74 -7.39
CA CYS A 26 -24.16 -24.51 -8.80
C CYS A 26 -23.35 -23.25 -9.14
N ALA A 27 -22.16 -23.44 -9.72
CA ALA A 27 -21.40 -22.33 -10.27
C ALA A 27 -22.18 -21.78 -11.48
N GLU A 28 -22.76 -20.60 -11.31
CA GLU A 28 -23.43 -19.88 -12.38
C GLU A 28 -22.36 -19.46 -13.40
N LEU A 29 -22.45 -20.00 -14.62
CA LEU A 29 -21.57 -19.63 -15.72
C LEU A 29 -22.12 -18.35 -16.35
N VAL A 30 -21.40 -17.24 -16.22
CA VAL A 30 -21.80 -15.95 -16.80
C VAL A 30 -21.22 -15.83 -18.21
N GLU A 31 -22.07 -15.85 -19.23
CA GLU A 31 -21.65 -15.65 -20.62
C GLU A 31 -21.95 -14.22 -21.09
N TYR A 32 -20.98 -13.59 -21.76
CA TYR A 32 -21.10 -12.22 -22.28
C TYR A 32 -21.23 -12.23 -23.80
N ASP A 33 -22.24 -11.51 -24.31
CA ASP A 33 -22.47 -11.34 -25.73
C ASP A 33 -21.71 -10.12 -26.29
N HIS A 34 -20.95 -10.36 -27.37
CA HIS A 34 -20.17 -9.35 -28.08
C HIS A 34 -21.03 -8.38 -28.90
N THR A 35 -22.31 -8.68 -29.18
CA THR A 35 -23.18 -7.77 -29.96
C THR A 35 -23.47 -6.44 -29.27
N PHE A 36 -23.25 -6.35 -27.95
CA PHE A 36 -23.39 -5.11 -27.19
C PHE A 36 -22.14 -4.22 -27.23
N LEU A 37 -21.02 -4.72 -27.75
CA LEU A 37 -19.79 -3.95 -27.87
C LEU A 37 -19.83 -3.07 -29.13
N MET A 38 -19.51 -1.79 -28.97
CA MET A 38 -19.45 -0.82 -30.06
C MET A 38 -17.99 -0.63 -30.50
N GLY A 39 -17.74 -0.63 -31.80
CA GLY A 39 -16.42 -0.34 -32.37
C GLY A 39 -15.95 -1.37 -33.41
N LYS A 40 -15.00 -0.97 -34.26
CA LYS A 40 -14.49 -1.77 -35.39
C LYS A 40 -13.85 -3.10 -34.99
N ASP A 41 -13.40 -3.24 -33.75
CA ASP A 41 -12.71 -4.42 -33.23
C ASP A 41 -13.57 -5.26 -32.26
N ALA A 42 -14.84 -4.90 -32.07
CA ALA A 42 -15.77 -5.53 -31.12
C ALA A 42 -15.89 -7.06 -31.31
N SER A 43 -15.85 -7.55 -32.55
CA SER A 43 -15.96 -8.96 -32.88
C SER A 43 -14.70 -9.79 -32.59
N ASN A 44 -13.55 -9.14 -32.33
CA ASN A 44 -12.27 -9.82 -32.07
C ASN A 44 -11.90 -9.83 -30.57
N ILE A 45 -12.77 -9.33 -29.71
CA ILE A 45 -12.53 -9.30 -28.27
C ILE A 45 -12.93 -10.65 -27.67
N ASP A 46 -11.96 -11.34 -27.06
CA ASP A 46 -12.25 -12.53 -26.26
C ASP A 46 -12.95 -12.12 -24.96
N LEU A 47 -14.26 -12.40 -24.90
CA LEU A 47 -15.10 -12.13 -23.73
C LEU A 47 -15.08 -13.24 -22.69
N SER A 48 -14.56 -14.43 -23.02
CA SER A 48 -14.57 -15.58 -22.12
C SER A 48 -13.79 -15.31 -20.82
N ARG A 49 -12.77 -14.46 -20.90
CA ARG A 49 -11.97 -14.01 -19.75
C ARG A 49 -12.76 -13.19 -18.70
N TYR A 50 -13.88 -12.58 -19.08
CA TYR A 50 -14.71 -11.77 -18.16
C TYR A 50 -15.75 -12.60 -17.40
N THR A 51 -15.96 -13.86 -17.79
CA THR A 51 -16.89 -14.81 -17.15
C THR A 51 -16.62 -14.96 -15.64
N GLU A 52 -15.35 -14.86 -15.23
CA GLU A 52 -14.92 -15.05 -13.83
C GLU A 52 -14.67 -13.71 -13.10
N GLY A 53 -15.06 -12.57 -13.68
CA GLY A 53 -14.90 -11.24 -13.10
C GLY A 53 -14.24 -10.24 -14.03
N ASN A 54 -13.53 -9.25 -13.47
CA ASN A 54 -12.84 -8.23 -14.26
C ASN A 54 -11.33 -8.53 -14.38
N PRO A 55 -10.89 -9.21 -15.45
CA PRO A 55 -9.50 -9.61 -15.61
C PRO A 55 -8.59 -8.44 -16.04
N THR A 56 -7.55 -8.19 -15.27
CA THR A 56 -6.51 -7.22 -15.62
C THR A 56 -5.79 -7.65 -16.90
N LEU A 57 -5.77 -6.75 -17.89
CA LEU A 57 -5.03 -6.93 -19.14
C LEU A 57 -3.54 -6.55 -18.96
N PRO A 58 -2.63 -7.09 -19.77
CA PRO A 58 -1.27 -6.59 -19.81
C PRO A 58 -1.23 -5.17 -20.38
N GLY A 59 -0.40 -4.30 -19.80
CA GLY A 59 -0.37 -2.89 -20.16
C GLY A 59 0.35 -2.04 -19.12
N ILE A 60 0.28 -0.71 -19.24
CA ILE A 60 0.76 0.23 -18.24
C ILE A 60 -0.47 0.92 -17.65
N TYR A 61 -0.57 0.93 -16.32
CA TYR A 61 -1.70 1.51 -15.59
C TYR A 61 -1.19 2.50 -14.56
N ASP A 62 -1.86 3.64 -14.45
CA ASP A 62 -1.66 4.56 -13.34
C ASP A 62 -2.38 4.01 -12.13
N VAL A 63 -1.62 3.61 -11.10
CA VAL A 63 -2.18 2.95 -9.93
C VAL A 63 -1.88 3.76 -8.68
N SER A 64 -2.85 3.79 -7.77
CA SER A 64 -2.65 4.27 -6.40
C SER A 64 -2.10 3.13 -5.56
N VAL A 65 -0.86 3.25 -5.10
CA VAL A 65 -0.13 2.21 -4.37
C VAL A 65 -0.36 2.36 -2.87
N TYR A 66 -0.80 1.26 -2.26
CA TYR A 66 -0.99 1.13 -0.82
C TYR A 66 -0.07 0.03 -0.29
N VAL A 67 0.62 0.29 0.82
CA VAL A 67 1.44 -0.71 1.52
C VAL A 67 0.88 -0.89 2.92
N ASN A 68 0.44 -2.12 3.26
CA ASN A 68 -0.24 -2.41 4.53
C ASN A 68 -1.38 -1.41 4.82
N ASP A 69 -2.28 -1.20 3.86
CA ASP A 69 -3.39 -0.25 3.87
C ASP A 69 -3.01 1.25 3.98
N GLN A 70 -1.73 1.60 3.97
CA GLN A 70 -1.28 3.00 3.98
C GLN A 70 -1.02 3.50 2.55
N PRO A 71 -1.60 4.65 2.15
CA PRO A 71 -1.32 5.22 0.83
C PRO A 71 0.14 5.69 0.77
N ILE A 72 0.85 5.26 -0.27
CA ILE A 72 2.25 5.64 -0.48
C ILE A 72 2.37 6.70 -1.57
N MET A 73 1.91 6.39 -2.78
CA MET A 73 1.97 7.27 -3.94
C MET A 73 1.10 6.76 -5.09
N SER A 74 0.93 7.57 -6.13
CA SER A 74 0.40 7.12 -7.42
C SER A 74 1.52 7.05 -8.46
N GLN A 75 1.57 5.96 -9.23
CA GLN A 75 2.62 5.72 -10.22
C GLN A 75 2.10 4.83 -11.36
N SER A 76 2.64 5.03 -12.57
CA SER A 76 2.47 4.11 -13.69
C SER A 76 3.23 2.79 -13.46
N ILE A 77 2.50 1.68 -13.38
CA ILE A 77 3.05 0.33 -13.19
C ILE A 77 2.71 -0.55 -14.39
N ALA A 78 3.69 -1.32 -14.86
CA ALA A 78 3.49 -2.29 -15.93
C ALA A 78 2.84 -3.56 -15.39
N PHE A 79 1.85 -4.09 -16.09
CA PHE A 79 1.21 -5.36 -15.84
C PHE A 79 1.58 -6.35 -16.95
N ALA A 80 2.04 -7.53 -16.55
CA ALA A 80 2.53 -8.55 -17.47
C ALA A 80 1.78 -9.87 -17.29
N VAL A 81 1.68 -10.65 -18.36
CA VAL A 81 1.14 -12.02 -18.30
C VAL A 81 2.17 -12.91 -17.60
N ILE A 82 1.74 -13.61 -16.55
CA ILE A 82 2.56 -14.56 -15.80
C ILE A 82 1.95 -15.94 -15.96
N GLU A 83 2.79 -16.95 -16.24
CA GLU A 83 2.33 -18.32 -16.43
C GLU A 83 1.56 -18.84 -15.21
N GLY A 84 0.44 -19.53 -15.45
CA GLY A 84 -0.42 -20.06 -14.40
C GLY A 84 -1.32 -19.01 -13.70
N LYS A 85 -1.27 -17.74 -14.11
CA LYS A 85 -2.19 -16.69 -13.64
C LYS A 85 -3.13 -16.27 -14.76
N LYS A 86 -4.44 -16.22 -14.48
CA LYS A 86 -5.46 -15.76 -15.43
C LYS A 86 -5.41 -14.25 -15.68
N ASN A 87 -5.06 -13.49 -14.64
CA ASN A 87 -4.95 -12.02 -14.71
C ASN A 87 -3.50 -11.60 -14.89
N ALA A 88 -3.26 -10.53 -15.65
CA ALA A 88 -1.96 -9.89 -15.69
C ALA A 88 -1.57 -9.43 -14.27
N GLN A 89 -0.31 -9.62 -13.90
CA GLN A 89 0.20 -9.29 -12.58
C GLN A 89 1.01 -7.99 -12.65
N ALA A 90 0.95 -7.20 -11.58
CA ALA A 90 1.78 -6.01 -11.45
C ALA A 90 3.27 -6.42 -11.44
N CYS A 91 4.06 -5.83 -12.34
CA CYS A 91 5.49 -6.04 -12.42
C CYS A 91 6.18 -5.11 -11.42
N ILE A 92 6.48 -5.63 -10.23
CA ILE A 92 7.18 -4.86 -9.20
C ILE A 92 8.68 -5.06 -9.37
N THR A 93 9.39 -3.97 -9.67
CA THR A 93 10.85 -3.99 -9.82
C THR A 93 11.55 -3.66 -8.50
N GLN A 94 12.88 -3.84 -8.47
CA GLN A 94 13.72 -3.41 -7.36
C GLN A 94 13.54 -1.92 -7.04
N LYS A 95 13.44 -1.09 -8.08
CA LYS A 95 13.24 0.36 -7.95
C LYS A 95 11.90 0.67 -7.30
N ASN A 96 10.84 -0.04 -7.68
CA ASN A 96 9.52 0.13 -7.09
C ASN A 96 9.53 -0.20 -5.59
N LEU A 97 10.16 -1.32 -5.18
CA LEU A 97 10.26 -1.67 -3.75
C LEU A 97 10.88 -0.54 -2.91
N LEU A 98 11.98 0.06 -3.39
CA LEU A 98 12.62 1.19 -2.72
C LEU A 98 11.71 2.42 -2.65
N GLN A 99 10.99 2.73 -3.73
CA GLN A 99 10.01 3.82 -3.77
C GLN A 99 8.83 3.58 -2.83
N PHE A 100 8.47 2.31 -2.60
CA PHE A 100 7.39 1.90 -1.70
C PHE A 100 7.85 1.70 -0.25
N HIS A 101 9.12 2.02 0.06
CA HIS A 101 9.73 1.88 1.38
C HIS A 101 9.75 0.43 1.89
N ILE A 102 9.82 -0.51 0.95
CA ILE A 102 9.97 -1.93 1.23
C ILE A 102 11.45 -2.27 1.03
N SER A 103 12.07 -2.73 2.12
CA SER A 103 13.41 -3.28 2.08
C SER A 103 13.39 -4.57 1.27
N SER A 104 14.31 -4.70 0.33
CA SER A 104 14.44 -5.91 -0.47
C SER A 104 15.46 -6.84 0.16
N PRO A 105 15.18 -8.14 0.28
CA PRO A 105 16.23 -9.14 0.46
C PRO A 105 17.14 -9.16 -0.77
N ASP A 106 18.36 -9.68 -0.57
CA ASP A 106 19.24 -10.00 -1.69
C ASP A 106 18.56 -11.00 -2.64
N LYS A 107 18.72 -10.78 -3.95
CA LYS A 107 18.21 -11.65 -5.02
C LYS A 107 19.01 -12.95 -5.13
N ASN A 108 19.25 -13.64 -4.02
CA ASN A 108 20.15 -14.80 -3.97
C ASN A 108 19.51 -16.09 -4.50
N SER A 109 18.21 -16.09 -4.79
CA SER A 109 17.50 -17.24 -5.37
C SER A 109 17.01 -16.92 -6.77
N GLU A 110 17.21 -17.85 -7.72
CA GLU A 110 16.65 -17.75 -9.08
C GLU A 110 15.12 -17.58 -9.09
N LYS A 111 14.44 -18.07 -8.05
CA LYS A 111 12.99 -17.94 -7.84
C LYS A 111 12.51 -16.53 -7.47
N ALA A 112 13.44 -15.63 -7.15
CA ALA A 112 13.13 -14.23 -6.81
C ALA A 112 12.64 -13.43 -8.04
N ILE A 113 12.90 -13.93 -9.25
CA ILE A 113 12.48 -13.29 -10.49
C ILE A 113 11.22 -13.99 -10.99
N LEU A 114 10.12 -13.23 -11.09
CA LEU A 114 8.86 -13.69 -11.65
C LEU A 114 8.89 -13.66 -13.19
N LEU A 115 9.50 -12.62 -13.76
CA LEU A 115 9.65 -12.45 -15.20
C LEU A 115 10.92 -11.63 -15.48
N LYS A 116 11.81 -12.17 -16.31
CA LYS A 116 12.97 -11.44 -16.80
C LYS A 116 12.56 -10.44 -17.88
N ARG A 117 13.11 -9.24 -17.83
CA ARG A 117 12.89 -8.19 -18.85
C ARG A 117 14.22 -7.56 -19.23
N ASP A 118 14.18 -6.68 -20.24
CA ASP A 118 15.35 -5.91 -20.65
C ASP A 118 15.88 -5.04 -19.50
N GLU A 119 17.19 -4.76 -19.52
CA GLU A 119 17.89 -4.04 -18.45
C GLU A 119 17.24 -2.67 -18.13
N ASP A 120 16.72 -1.98 -19.14
CA ASP A 120 16.07 -0.67 -19.00
C ASP A 120 14.74 -0.73 -18.23
N LEU A 121 13.99 -1.84 -18.35
CA LEU A 121 12.68 -2.01 -17.74
C LEU A 121 12.78 -2.63 -16.34
N GLY A 122 13.83 -3.43 -16.10
CA GLY A 122 14.05 -4.17 -14.88
C GLY A 122 13.18 -5.41 -14.73
N ASP A 123 13.73 -6.42 -14.06
CA ASP A 123 13.03 -7.69 -13.81
C ASP A 123 11.82 -7.51 -12.89
N CYS A 124 10.73 -8.23 -13.20
CA CYS A 124 9.58 -8.34 -12.30
C CYS A 124 9.92 -9.32 -11.17
N LEU A 125 9.79 -8.87 -9.93
CA LEU A 125 10.14 -9.63 -8.75
C LEU A 125 8.97 -10.49 -8.26
N ASN A 126 9.29 -11.68 -7.78
CA ASN A 126 8.35 -12.54 -7.07
C ASN A 126 8.37 -12.20 -5.58
N LEU A 127 7.51 -11.26 -5.18
CA LEU A 127 7.49 -10.75 -3.80
C LEU A 127 7.20 -11.87 -2.78
N ALA A 128 6.32 -12.82 -3.11
CA ALA A 128 5.95 -13.91 -2.20
C ALA A 128 7.11 -14.88 -1.91
N GLU A 129 8.02 -15.07 -2.87
CA GLU A 129 9.25 -15.86 -2.68
C GLU A 129 10.31 -15.05 -1.92
N MET A 130 10.50 -13.78 -2.28
CA MET A 130 11.51 -12.91 -1.68
C MET A 130 11.17 -12.56 -0.23
N ILE A 131 9.91 -12.25 0.02
CA ILE A 131 9.38 -11.83 1.31
C ILE A 131 8.24 -12.79 1.66
N PRO A 132 8.49 -13.80 2.50
CA PRO A 132 7.46 -14.72 2.95
C PRO A 132 6.29 -13.97 3.59
N GLN A 133 5.07 -14.46 3.37
CA GLN A 133 3.84 -13.83 3.87
C GLN A 133 3.58 -12.44 3.29
N SER A 134 4.11 -12.13 2.11
CA SER A 134 3.71 -10.96 1.34
C SER A 134 2.64 -11.30 0.31
N SER A 135 1.83 -10.31 -0.06
CA SER A 135 0.86 -10.40 -1.13
C SER A 135 0.75 -9.10 -1.91
N ILE A 136 0.39 -9.23 -3.19
CA ILE A 136 0.07 -8.10 -4.06
C ILE A 136 -1.33 -8.34 -4.62
N ARG A 137 -2.21 -7.36 -4.49
CA ARG A 137 -3.57 -7.39 -5.02
C ARG A 137 -3.84 -6.10 -5.77
N TYR A 138 -4.40 -6.22 -6.97
CA TYR A 138 -4.80 -5.06 -7.77
C TYR A 138 -6.32 -5.07 -7.95
N ASP A 139 -6.96 -3.97 -7.58
CA ASP A 139 -8.35 -3.69 -7.91
C ASP A 139 -8.41 -2.81 -9.16
N VAL A 140 -8.90 -3.38 -10.25
CA VAL A 140 -9.07 -2.69 -11.54
C VAL A 140 -10.07 -1.53 -11.44
N ASN A 141 -11.10 -1.64 -10.60
CA ASN A 141 -12.17 -0.65 -10.55
C ASN A 141 -11.70 0.65 -9.88
N ASP A 142 -10.94 0.49 -8.79
CA ASP A 142 -10.39 1.62 -8.03
C ASP A 142 -8.97 2.02 -8.46
N GLN A 143 -8.38 1.30 -9.43
CA GLN A 143 -6.97 1.44 -9.84
C GLN A 143 -6.03 1.42 -8.63
N ARG A 144 -6.33 0.53 -7.68
CA ARG A 144 -5.67 0.44 -6.38
C ARG A 144 -4.79 -0.80 -6.32
N LEU A 145 -3.51 -0.60 -6.03
CA LEU A 145 -2.54 -1.67 -5.83
C LEU A 145 -2.23 -1.81 -4.34
N ASP A 146 -2.76 -2.85 -3.71
CA ASP A 146 -2.45 -3.21 -2.33
C ASP A 146 -1.25 -4.14 -2.27
N ILE A 147 -0.27 -3.79 -1.44
CA ILE A 147 0.92 -4.59 -1.16
C ILE A 147 0.98 -4.84 0.34
N ASP A 148 0.80 -6.10 0.75
CA ASP A 148 0.94 -6.50 2.15
C ASP A 148 2.31 -7.12 2.35
N VAL A 149 3.04 -6.65 3.37
CA VAL A 149 4.37 -7.17 3.72
C VAL A 149 4.58 -7.17 5.24
N PRO A 150 5.33 -8.13 5.80
CA PRO A 150 5.67 -8.10 7.22
C PRO A 150 6.46 -6.85 7.60
N GLN A 151 6.15 -6.29 8.77
CA GLN A 151 6.73 -5.03 9.27
C GLN A 151 8.27 -5.02 9.36
N ALA A 152 8.92 -6.19 9.44
CA ALA A 152 10.38 -6.31 9.42
C ALA A 152 11.01 -5.83 8.10
N TRP A 153 10.24 -5.81 7.01
CA TRP A 153 10.68 -5.37 5.69
C TRP A 153 10.27 -3.93 5.39
N ILE A 154 9.44 -3.30 6.22
CA ILE A 154 9.10 -1.89 6.06
C ILE A 154 10.25 -1.02 6.57
N MET A 155 10.68 -0.07 5.74
CA MET A 155 11.71 0.91 6.11
C MET A 155 11.13 1.90 7.11
N LYS A 156 11.49 1.78 8.40
CA LYS A 156 10.95 2.57 9.52
C LYS A 156 11.13 4.09 9.39
N ASN A 157 12.08 4.55 8.59
CA ASN A 157 12.47 5.95 8.59
C ASN A 157 11.59 6.83 7.68
N TYR A 158 10.65 6.27 6.90
CA TYR A 158 9.98 7.07 5.87
C TYR A 158 8.78 7.89 6.33
N GLN A 159 8.11 7.53 7.43
CA GLN A 159 6.88 8.26 7.85
C GLN A 159 7.09 9.75 8.17
N ASN A 160 8.34 10.17 8.44
CA ASN A 160 8.70 11.57 8.66
C ASN A 160 9.92 12.02 7.83
N TYR A 161 10.29 11.27 6.79
CA TYR A 161 11.45 11.57 5.96
C TYR A 161 10.99 12.09 4.60
N VAL A 162 11.32 13.35 4.33
CA VAL A 162 11.18 13.96 3.00
C VAL A 162 12.56 13.96 2.37
N ASP A 163 12.68 13.38 1.18
CA ASP A 163 13.93 13.40 0.42
C ASP A 163 14.36 14.87 0.20
N PRO A 164 15.58 15.27 0.61
CA PRO A 164 16.11 16.61 0.35
C PRO A 164 16.10 17.01 -1.14
N SER A 165 16.06 16.05 -2.07
CA SER A 165 15.95 16.33 -3.51
C SER A 165 14.60 16.94 -3.92
N LEU A 166 13.55 16.72 -3.11
CA LEU A 166 12.22 17.29 -3.29
C LEU A 166 12.07 18.68 -2.65
N TRP A 167 13.12 19.18 -2.00
CA TRP A 167 13.08 20.50 -1.39
C TRP A 167 13.30 21.57 -2.45
N GLU A 168 12.26 22.36 -2.69
CA GLU A 168 12.37 23.60 -3.43
C GLU A 168 13.20 24.59 -2.61
N ASN A 169 14.30 25.08 -3.16
CA ASN A 169 14.99 26.22 -2.58
C ASN A 169 14.06 27.43 -2.72
N GLY A 170 13.47 27.88 -1.61
CA GLY A 170 12.58 29.02 -1.60
C GLY A 170 13.17 30.23 -2.32
N ILE A 171 12.32 31.12 -2.82
CA ILE A 171 12.76 32.34 -3.51
C ILE A 171 13.41 33.34 -2.54
N ASN A 172 14.34 34.16 -3.05
CA ASN A 172 14.92 35.26 -2.26
C ASN A 172 13.83 36.30 -1.95
N ALA A 173 13.48 36.46 -0.67
CA ALA A 173 12.45 37.38 -0.21
C ALA A 173 12.89 38.08 1.09
N ALA A 174 12.54 39.36 1.21
CA ALA A 174 12.64 40.11 2.46
C ALA A 174 11.28 40.10 3.14
N MET A 175 11.22 39.66 4.40
CA MET A 175 9.98 39.61 5.17
C MET A 175 10.12 40.48 6.43
N LEU A 176 9.19 41.42 6.63
CA LEU A 176 9.11 42.25 7.82
C LEU A 176 7.85 41.86 8.60
N SER A 177 8.03 41.28 9.79
CA SER A 177 6.95 41.01 10.74
C SER A 177 7.10 41.92 11.96
N THR A 178 6.09 42.75 12.25
CA THR A 178 6.09 43.60 13.45
C THR A 178 5.11 43.04 14.48
N THR A 179 5.60 42.64 15.65
CA THR A 179 4.76 42.35 16.81
C THR A 179 5.11 43.33 17.92
N SER A 180 4.29 44.37 18.11
CA SER A 180 4.45 45.32 19.22
C SER A 180 3.54 44.92 20.38
N MET A 181 4.12 44.66 21.54
CA MET A 181 3.40 44.44 22.80
C MET A 181 3.99 45.42 23.83
N ASP A 182 3.24 46.45 24.19
CA ASP A 182 3.65 47.46 25.19
C ASP A 182 3.13 47.06 26.58
N ILE A 183 4.05 46.88 27.54
CA ILE A 183 3.73 46.72 28.96
C ILE A 183 4.43 47.84 29.73
N THR A 184 3.66 48.81 30.22
CA THR A 184 4.18 49.89 31.05
C THR A 184 4.14 49.50 32.53
N VAL A 185 5.31 49.36 33.17
CA VAL A 185 5.43 49.23 34.63
C VAL A 185 5.86 50.58 35.21
N LYS A 186 5.00 51.21 36.03
CA LYS A 186 5.37 52.39 36.80
C LYS A 186 6.14 51.95 38.05
N VAL A 187 7.37 52.43 38.20
CA VAL A 187 8.17 52.27 39.43
C VAL A 187 8.18 53.60 40.17
N GLN A 188 7.73 53.62 41.42
CA GLN A 188 7.73 54.80 42.28
C GLN A 188 8.89 54.67 43.29
N ALA A 189 9.93 55.48 43.15
CA ALA A 189 10.94 55.75 44.18
C ALA A 189 10.86 57.27 44.47
N GLU A 190 10.93 57.80 45.68
CA GLU A 190 11.75 57.43 46.83
C GLU A 190 11.25 58.21 48.08
N GLN A 191 11.36 57.62 49.27
CA GLN A 191 11.29 58.38 50.53
C GLN A 191 12.68 58.93 50.89
N MET A 192 12.69 60.22 51.22
CA MET A 192 13.79 61.11 51.60
C MET A 192 14.71 60.56 52.70
N THR A 193 16.02 60.48 52.47
CA THR A 193 17.02 60.60 53.55
C THR A 193 18.30 61.29 53.07
N VAL A 194 18.60 62.44 53.67
CA VAL A 194 19.82 63.24 53.48
C VAL A 194 20.99 62.57 54.19
N SER A 195 22.07 62.27 53.48
CA SER A 195 23.37 61.96 54.09
C SER A 195 24.50 62.58 53.26
N THR A 196 25.08 63.65 53.80
CA THR A 196 26.24 64.38 53.27
C THR A 196 27.54 63.62 53.49
N ARG A 197 28.37 63.45 52.44
CA ARG A 197 29.85 63.41 52.55
C ARG A 197 30.50 64.06 51.32
N HIS A 198 31.70 64.57 51.55
CA HIS A 198 32.32 65.75 50.95
C HIS A 198 33.51 65.36 50.04
N SER A 199 33.71 66.13 48.95
CA SER A 199 34.95 66.51 48.20
C SER A 199 36.06 65.45 47.94
N THR A 200 36.67 65.33 46.76
CA THR A 200 37.60 66.34 46.18
C THR A 200 37.95 66.02 44.72
N VAL A 201 38.26 67.09 44.00
CA VAL A 201 38.60 67.30 42.58
C VAL A 201 39.94 66.69 42.14
N GLY A 202 40.00 66.29 40.87
CA GLY A 202 41.21 66.06 40.06
C GLY A 202 40.84 65.99 38.59
#